data_AF-A0A2S2C3B3-F1
#
_entry.id   AF-A0A2S2C3B3-F1
#
_cell.length_a   1.000
_cell.length_b   1.000
_cell.length_c   1.000
_cell.angle_alpha   90.00
_cell.angle_beta   90.00
_cell.angle_gamma   90.00
#
_symmetry.space_group_name_H-M   'P 1'
#
loop_
_entity.id
_entity.type
_entity.pdbx_description
1 polymer ?
#
loop_
_entity_poly.entity_id
_entity_poly.type
_entity_poly.pdbx_seq_one_letter_code
_entity_poly.pdbx_strand_id
1 'polypeptide(L)'
;MKSCEYRRWRHRRRAAWIEAHRKHPDTEVEHLIEFAIRWAPFGGATEEEVLVRFGMTTRRFIERLWQVIPESNCVQDEIRILASAYPHNRRTGATGA
;
A
#
# COMPACT_ATOMS: atom_id res chain seq x y z
N MET A 1 -3.55 15.12 29.11
CA MET A 1 -3.55 13.89 28.30
C MET A 1 -4.33 14.12 27.01
N LYS A 2 -3.66 14.46 25.89
CA LYS A 2 -4.32 14.75 24.59
C LYS A 2 -3.77 13.85 23.48
N SER A 3 -3.82 12.54 23.68
CA SER A 3 -3.36 11.54 22.69
C SER A 3 -4.41 11.17 21.63
N CYS A 4 -5.66 11.64 21.75
CA CYS A 4 -6.77 11.24 20.87
C CYS A 4 -6.99 12.13 19.63
N GLU A 5 -6.27 13.25 19.51
CA GLU A 5 -6.37 14.14 18.34
C GLU A 5 -5.35 13.80 17.25
N TYR A 6 -4.18 13.28 17.63
CA TYR A 6 -3.13 12.89 16.67
C TYR A 6 -3.51 11.69 15.79
N ARG A 7 -4.36 10.76 16.27
CA ARG A 7 -4.89 9.63 15.47
C ARG A 7 -5.82 10.09 14.36
N ARG A 8 -6.68 11.09 14.62
CA ARG A 8 -7.68 11.58 13.65
C ARG A 8 -7.06 12.38 12.51
N TRP A 9 -5.97 13.11 12.78
CA TRP A 9 -5.26 13.87 11.76
C TRP A 9 -4.53 12.95 10.74
N ARG A 10 -3.97 11.83 11.21
CA ARG A 10 -3.39 10.77 10.33
C ARG A 10 -4.43 10.05 9.47
N HIS A 11 -5.69 9.97 9.88
CA HIS A 11 -6.76 9.39 9.06
C HIS A 11 -7.26 10.36 7.99
N ARG A 12 -7.41 11.66 8.32
CA ARG A 12 -7.85 12.66 7.33
C ARG A 12 -6.87 12.85 6.17
N ARG A 13 -5.55 12.84 6.44
CA ARG A 13 -4.54 12.87 5.36
C ARG A 13 -4.57 11.62 4.46
N ARG A 14 -4.97 10.46 4.98
CA ARG A 14 -5.11 9.22 4.20
C ARG A 14 -6.34 9.27 3.28
N ALA A 15 -7.50 9.68 3.81
CA ALA A 15 -8.71 9.84 3.00
C ALA A 15 -8.53 10.90 1.91
N ALA A 16 -7.96 12.07 2.25
CA ALA A 16 -7.72 13.14 1.28
C ALA A 16 -6.72 12.75 0.16
N TRP A 17 -5.76 11.87 0.46
CA TRP A 17 -4.81 11.38 -0.57
C TRP A 17 -5.43 10.28 -1.44
N ILE A 18 -6.22 9.38 -0.85
CA ILE A 18 -7.06 8.42 -1.61
C ILE A 18 -8.03 9.18 -2.53
N GLU A 19 -8.65 10.26 -2.03
CA GLU A 19 -9.59 11.09 -2.77
C GLU A 19 -8.93 11.94 -3.86
N ALA A 20 -7.71 12.45 -3.64
CA ALA A 20 -6.93 13.12 -4.67
C ALA A 20 -6.53 12.16 -5.81
N HIS A 21 -6.17 10.91 -5.48
CA HIS A 21 -5.87 9.85 -6.45
C HIS A 21 -7.11 9.28 -7.16
N ARG A 22 -8.32 9.45 -6.61
CA ARG A 22 -9.59 9.08 -7.27
C ARG A 22 -9.89 9.86 -8.54
N LYS A 23 -9.13 10.92 -8.85
CA LYS A 23 -9.31 11.67 -10.10
C LYS A 23 -8.66 10.98 -11.32
N HIS A 24 -7.75 10.02 -11.11
CA HIS A 24 -7.18 9.14 -12.16
C HIS A 24 -6.95 7.70 -11.63
N PRO A 25 -8.01 7.00 -11.14
CA PRO A 25 -7.87 5.84 -10.28
C PRO A 25 -7.43 4.56 -11.00
N ASP A 26 -7.95 4.27 -12.20
CA ASP A 26 -7.70 2.97 -12.84
C ASP A 26 -6.23 2.81 -13.24
N THR A 27 -5.64 3.80 -13.92
CA THR A 27 -4.28 3.68 -14.46
C THR A 27 -3.22 3.60 -13.35
N GLU A 28 -3.28 4.45 -12.33
CA GLU A 28 -2.26 4.42 -11.27
C GLU A 28 -2.39 3.18 -10.37
N VAL A 29 -3.61 2.71 -10.10
CA VAL A 29 -3.85 1.50 -9.31
C VAL A 29 -3.41 0.25 -10.07
N GLU A 30 -3.75 0.17 -11.35
CA GLU A 30 -3.34 -0.92 -12.23
C GLU A 30 -1.81 -0.98 -12.37
N HIS A 31 -1.16 0.18 -12.55
CA HIS A 31 0.31 0.26 -12.59
C HIS A 31 0.97 -0.16 -11.27
N LEU A 32 0.31 0.06 -10.14
CA LEU A 32 0.82 -0.32 -8.82
C LEU A 32 0.75 -1.84 -8.63
N ILE A 33 -0.36 -2.46 -9.04
CA ILE A 33 -0.57 -3.91 -9.00
C ILE A 33 0.36 -4.62 -10.00
N GLU A 34 0.40 -4.18 -11.26
CA GLU A 34 1.28 -4.75 -12.29
C GLU A 34 2.75 -4.70 -11.87
N PHE A 35 3.19 -3.57 -11.32
CA PHE A 35 4.56 -3.44 -10.83
C PHE A 35 4.83 -4.42 -9.70
N ALA A 36 3.92 -4.56 -8.75
CA ALA A 36 4.10 -5.49 -7.64
C ALA A 36 4.15 -6.95 -8.14
N ILE A 37 3.28 -7.33 -9.08
CA ILE A 37 3.27 -8.68 -9.68
C ILE A 37 4.59 -8.95 -10.42
N ARG A 38 5.07 -7.98 -11.20
CA ARG A 38 6.34 -8.09 -11.94
C ARG A 38 7.53 -8.35 -11.01
N TRP A 39 7.52 -7.74 -9.83
CA TRP A 39 8.62 -7.84 -8.86
C TRP A 39 8.45 -8.96 -7.84
N ALA A 40 7.26 -9.56 -7.73
CA ALA A 40 7.00 -10.61 -6.75
C ALA A 40 7.91 -11.84 -6.88
N PRO A 41 8.26 -12.35 -8.08
CA PRO A 41 9.19 -13.47 -8.23
C PRO A 41 10.60 -13.19 -7.69
N PHE A 42 10.98 -11.91 -7.57
CA PHE A 42 12.29 -11.46 -7.09
C PHE A 42 12.29 -11.11 -5.60
N GLY A 43 11.18 -11.35 -4.89
CA GLY A 43 11.02 -10.97 -3.48
C GLY A 43 10.55 -9.53 -3.27
N GLY A 44 10.07 -8.87 -4.34
CA GLY A 44 9.55 -7.52 -4.31
C GLY A 44 10.49 -6.47 -4.90
N ALA A 45 9.99 -5.25 -5.01
CA ALA A 45 10.67 -4.12 -5.63
C ALA A 45 11.61 -3.44 -4.64
N THR A 46 12.77 -3.00 -5.13
CA THR A 46 13.76 -2.28 -4.33
C THR A 46 13.27 -0.86 -3.98
N GLU A 47 13.84 -0.26 -2.94
CA GLU A 47 13.48 1.10 -2.52
C GLU A 47 13.74 2.14 -3.60
N GLU A 48 14.84 2.01 -4.33
CA GLU A 48 15.21 2.91 -5.41
C GLU A 48 14.20 2.87 -6.56
N GLU A 49 13.74 1.69 -6.95
CA GLU A 49 12.78 1.54 -8.05
C GLU A 49 11.39 2.04 -7.68
N VAL A 50 10.95 1.78 -6.44
CA VAL A 50 9.70 2.32 -5.92
C VAL A 50 9.77 3.85 -5.86
N LEU A 51 10.91 4.41 -5.45
CA LEU A 51 11.11 5.86 -5.37
C LEU A 51 11.15 6.50 -6.75
N VAL A 52 11.86 5.92 -7.72
CA VAL A 52 11.96 6.43 -9.09
C VAL A 52 10.61 6.38 -9.80
N ARG A 53 9.85 5.28 -9.66
CA ARG A 53 8.57 5.11 -10.40
C ARG A 53 7.38 5.80 -9.73
N PHE A 54 7.31 5.80 -8.40
CA PHE A 54 6.13 6.26 -7.67
C PHE A 54 6.40 7.43 -6.72
N GLY A 55 7.66 7.86 -6.56
CA GLY A 55 8.01 8.97 -5.67
C GLY A 55 7.73 8.69 -4.20
N MET A 56 7.69 7.41 -3.79
CA MET A 56 7.37 7.02 -2.42
C MET A 56 8.32 5.94 -1.90
N THR A 57 8.33 5.76 -0.58
CA THR A 57 9.12 4.71 0.07
C THR A 57 8.45 3.34 -0.10
N THR A 58 9.24 2.27 -0.08
CA THR A 58 8.74 0.87 -0.16
C THR A 58 7.67 0.59 0.88
N ARG A 59 7.85 1.10 2.10
CA ARG A 59 6.85 0.99 3.17
C ARG A 59 5.50 1.60 2.77
N ARG A 60 5.52 2.79 2.16
CA ARG A 60 4.30 3.49 1.72
C ARG A 60 3.68 2.81 0.49
N PHE A 61 4.52 2.25 -0.39
CA PHE A 61 4.07 1.42 -1.52
C PHE A 61 3.33 0.17 -1.04
N ILE A 62 3.89 -0.59 -0.09
CA ILE A 62 3.22 -1.77 0.49
C ILE A 62 1.91 -1.37 1.17
N GLU A 63 1.92 -0.29 1.97
CA GLU A 63 0.69 0.24 2.59
C GLU A 63 -0.39 0.57 1.55
N ARG A 64 -0.01 1.07 0.36
CA ARG A 64 -0.93 1.39 -0.73
C ARG A 64 -1.38 0.17 -1.51
N LEU A 65 -0.48 -0.76 -1.83
CA LEU A 65 -0.78 -2.01 -2.50
C LEU A 65 -1.91 -2.75 -1.76
N TRP A 66 -1.79 -2.89 -0.44
CA TRP A 66 -2.82 -3.55 0.37
C TRP A 66 -4.11 -2.75 0.57
N GLN A 67 -4.12 -1.44 0.29
CA GLN A 67 -5.34 -0.64 0.28
C GLN A 67 -6.11 -0.79 -1.04
N VAL A 68 -5.40 -0.89 -2.16
CA VAL A 68 -6.03 -0.93 -3.49
C VAL A 68 -6.47 -2.33 -3.90
N ILE A 69 -5.78 -3.39 -3.47
CA ILE A 69 -6.17 -4.79 -3.74
C ILE A 69 -7.67 -5.07 -3.48
N PRO A 70 -8.28 -4.67 -2.33
CA PRO A 70 -9.72 -4.90 -2.11
C PRO A 70 -10.63 -3.95 -2.92
N GLU A 71 -10.11 -2.83 -3.43
CA GLU A 71 -10.84 -1.91 -4.32
C GLU A 71 -10.73 -2.33 -5.80
N SER A 72 -9.73 -3.15 -6.15
CA SER A 72 -9.48 -3.68 -7.48
C SER A 72 -10.01 -5.11 -7.64
N ASN A 73 -10.31 -5.53 -8.87
CA ASN A 73 -10.73 -6.90 -9.19
C ASN A 73 -9.56 -7.92 -9.22
N CYS A 74 -8.62 -7.81 -8.27
CA CYS A 74 -7.40 -8.62 -8.23
C CYS A 74 -7.73 -10.07 -7.83
N VAL A 75 -7.19 -11.05 -8.55
CA VAL A 75 -7.57 -12.46 -8.32
C VAL A 75 -6.87 -13.04 -7.09
N GLN A 76 -7.49 -14.04 -6.46
CA GLN A 76 -6.95 -14.63 -5.21
C GLN A 76 -5.52 -15.19 -5.36
N ASP A 77 -5.15 -15.64 -6.55
CA ASP A 77 -3.80 -16.15 -6.83
C ASP A 77 -2.75 -15.03 -6.81
N GLU A 78 -3.04 -13.90 -7.47
CA GLU A 78 -2.21 -12.70 -7.45
C GLU A 78 -2.04 -12.19 -6.01
N ILE A 79 -3.12 -12.16 -5.23
CA ILE A 79 -3.08 -11.72 -3.82
C ILE A 79 -2.14 -12.61 -3.00
N ARG A 80 -2.11 -13.93 -3.24
CA ARG A 80 -1.19 -14.86 -2.56
C ARG A 80 0.26 -14.61 -2.94
N ILE A 81 0.52 -14.40 -4.22
CA ILE A 81 1.86 -14.07 -4.73
C ILE A 81 2.35 -12.76 -4.09
N LEU A 82 1.51 -11.72 -4.10
CA LEU A 82 1.80 -10.43 -3.49
C LEU A 82 1.99 -10.53 -1.97
N ALA A 83 1.24 -11.39 -1.27
CA ALA A 83 1.41 -11.64 0.16
C ALA A 83 2.79 -12.20 0.52
N SER A 84 3.37 -13.04 -0.35
CA SER A 84 4.69 -13.62 -0.13
C SER A 84 5.82 -12.61 -0.32
N ALA A 85 5.74 -11.77 -1.36
CA ALA A 85 6.77 -10.79 -1.69
C ALA A 85 6.66 -9.48 -0.88
N TYR A 86 5.43 -9.05 -0.58
CA TYR A 86 5.15 -7.81 0.12
C TYR A 86 4.35 -8.09 1.39
N PRO A 87 4.99 -8.66 2.43
CA PRO A 87 4.29 -9.00 3.65
C PRO A 87 3.62 -7.76 4.23
N HIS A 88 2.30 -7.85 4.37
CA HIS A 88 1.54 -6.82 5.04
C HIS A 88 1.91 -6.87 6.52
N ASN A 89 2.89 -6.05 6.92
CA ASN A 89 3.15 -5.78 8.32
C ASN A 89 1.93 -5.02 8.87
N ARG A 90 0.86 -5.76 9.18
CA ARG A 90 -0.11 -5.33 10.17
C ARG A 90 0.75 -5.07 11.38
N ARG A 91 0.89 -3.80 11.73
CA ARG A 91 1.41 -3.44 13.04
C ARG A 91 0.55 -4.18 14.03
N THR A 92 1.06 -5.32 14.50
CA THR A 92 0.62 -5.98 15.71
C THR A 92 0.86 -4.93 16.78
N GLY A 93 -0.17 -4.12 17.03
CA GLY A 93 -0.28 -3.37 18.28
C GLY A 93 -0.45 -4.44 19.34
N ALA A 94 0.66 -5.05 19.73
CA ALA A 94 0.72 -6.00 20.81
C ALA A 94 0.22 -5.26 22.06
N THR A 95 -0.97 -5.69 22.46
CA THR A 95 -1.50 -5.73 23.81
C THR A 95 -0.40 -5.56 24.86
N GLY A 96 -0.48 -4.47 25.61
CA GLY A 96 0.39 -4.21 26.76
C GLY A 96 -0.43 -3.64 27.90
N ALA A 97 -0.79 -4.54 28.82
CA ALA A 97 -1.34 -4.37 30.17
C ALA A 97 -2.75 -3.77 30.31
#